data_AF-A0A944RMN8-F1
#
_entry.id   AF-A0A944RMN8-F1
#
_cell.length_a   1.000
_cell.length_b   1.000
_cell.length_c   1.000
_cell.angle_alpha   90.00
_cell.angle_beta   90.00
_cell.angle_gamma   90.00
#
_symmetry.space_group_name_H-M   'P 1'
#
loop_
_entity.id
_entity.type
_entity.pdbx_description
1 polymer ?
#
loop_
_entity_poly.entity_id
_entity_poly.type
_entity_poly.pdbx_seq_one_letter_code
_entity_poly.pdbx_strand_id
1 'polypeptide(L)'
;MTNTKNSEPCFPIASPLPRDVKVSFEFFPPATEKAGVTLWNSIQRLAPLKPSYMSVTYGAGGSTRERTHATVYRIRQETDLEPAAHLTCVGATRDEIDAIAQ
;
A
#
# COMPACT_ATOMS: atom_id res chain seq x y z
N MET A 1 43.94 11.04 -18.88
CA MET A 1 42.77 10.67 -19.70
C MET A 1 42.66 9.15 -19.58
N THR A 2 41.70 8.54 -18.90
CA THR A 2 40.23 8.66 -18.96
C THR A 2 39.64 8.15 -17.64
N ASN A 3 38.86 8.99 -16.95
CA ASN A 3 37.40 8.92 -16.81
C ASN A 3 36.89 7.87 -15.81
N THR A 4 37.01 8.21 -14.52
CA THR A 4 36.31 7.59 -13.40
C THR A 4 34.81 7.78 -13.60
N LYS A 5 34.10 6.72 -14.01
CA LYS A 5 32.65 6.69 -14.00
C LYS A 5 32.19 6.91 -12.55
N ASN A 6 31.49 8.00 -12.33
CA ASN A 6 30.67 8.22 -11.13
C ASN A 6 29.70 7.03 -10.99
N SER A 7 30.05 6.09 -10.12
CA SER A 7 29.09 5.14 -9.60
C SER A 7 28.23 5.89 -8.59
N GLU A 8 27.06 6.33 -9.03
CA GLU A 8 25.96 6.72 -8.16
C GLU A 8 25.89 5.73 -6.98
N PRO A 9 25.86 6.19 -5.72
CA PRO A 9 25.73 5.26 -4.60
C PRO A 9 24.36 4.57 -4.71
N CYS A 10 24.39 3.28 -5.05
CA CYS A 10 23.25 2.39 -4.83
C CYS A 10 23.09 2.30 -3.31
N PHE A 11 22.26 3.17 -2.74
CA PHE A 11 21.87 3.05 -1.35
C PHE A 11 21.16 1.70 -1.18
N PRO A 12 21.72 0.74 -0.42
CA PRO A 12 20.96 -0.44 -0.04
C PRO A 12 19.78 0.08 0.78
N ILE A 13 18.58 -0.04 0.22
CA ILE A 13 17.35 0.58 0.77
C ILE A 13 17.09 0.20 2.23
N ALA A 14 17.68 -0.89 2.71
CA ALA A 14 17.81 -1.17 4.11
C ALA A 14 19.01 -2.11 4.32
N SER A 15 19.79 -1.90 5.38
CA SER A 15 20.54 -3.00 5.98
C SER A 15 19.56 -4.14 6.27
N PRO A 16 19.96 -5.42 6.11
CA PRO A 16 19.06 -6.52 6.40
C PRO A 16 18.56 -6.40 7.83
N LEU A 17 17.23 -6.28 7.99
CA LEU A 17 16.59 -6.35 9.30
C LEU A 17 17.00 -7.68 9.95
N PRO A 18 17.07 -7.75 11.29
CA PRO A 18 17.20 -9.03 12.00
C PRO A 18 16.20 -10.04 11.38
N ARG A 19 16.62 -11.31 11.23
CA ARG A 19 15.90 -12.32 10.43
C ARG A 19 14.42 -12.53 10.82
N ASP A 20 14.03 -12.00 11.99
CA ASP A 20 12.73 -12.22 12.62
C ASP A 20 11.85 -10.95 12.66
N VAL A 21 12.28 -9.84 12.03
CA VAL A 21 11.47 -8.61 12.00
C VAL A 21 10.32 -8.76 11.00
N LYS A 22 9.10 -8.71 11.51
CA LYS A 22 7.89 -8.60 10.69
C LYS A 22 7.63 -7.15 10.32
N VAL A 23 7.32 -6.91 9.05
CA VAL A 23 6.98 -5.58 8.53
C VAL A 23 5.59 -5.59 7.90
N SER A 24 4.94 -4.43 7.91
CA SER A 24 3.76 -4.13 7.11
C SER A 24 3.95 -2.75 6.48
N PHE A 25 3.18 -2.47 5.42
CA PHE A 25 3.23 -1.18 4.72
C PHE A 25 1.83 -0.60 4.63
N GLU A 26 1.75 0.73 4.71
CA GLU A 26 0.49 1.46 4.60
C GLU A 26 0.51 2.39 3.40
N PHE A 27 -0.61 2.43 2.66
CA PHE A 27 -0.77 3.27 1.48
C PHE A 27 -2.00 4.16 1.58
N PHE A 28 -1.95 5.28 0.85
CA PHE A 28 -3.11 6.10 0.60
C PHE A 28 -3.76 5.71 -0.75
N PRO A 29 -5.10 5.64 -0.83
CA PRO A 29 -5.77 5.32 -2.07
C PRO A 29 -5.52 6.44 -3.10
N PRO A 30 -5.18 6.09 -4.36
CA PRO A 30 -4.69 7.06 -5.33
C PRO A 30 -5.82 7.96 -5.84
N ALA A 31 -5.61 9.27 -5.84
CA ALA A 31 -6.63 10.21 -6.31
C ALA A 31 -6.66 10.40 -7.84
N THR A 32 -5.62 9.94 -8.54
CA THR A 32 -5.45 10.08 -9.99
C THR A 32 -4.87 8.80 -10.58
N GLU A 33 -5.04 8.61 -11.89
CA GLU A 33 -4.48 7.46 -12.61
C GLU A 33 -2.95 7.40 -12.49
N LYS A 34 -2.27 8.53 -12.65
CA LYS A 34 -0.81 8.63 -12.46
C LYS A 34 -0.39 8.18 -11.06
N ALA A 35 -1.12 8.58 -10.02
CA ALA A 35 -0.86 8.13 -8.66
C ALA A 35 -1.14 6.62 -8.50
N GLY A 36 -2.12 6.08 -9.22
CA GLY A 36 -2.42 4.64 -9.25
C GLY A 36 -1.27 3.82 -9.84
N VAL A 37 -0.65 4.29 -10.92
CA VAL A 37 0.55 3.65 -11.50
C VAL A 37 1.71 3.68 -10.50
N THR A 38 1.95 4.83 -9.86
CA THR A 38 3.00 4.95 -8.84
C THR A 38 2.76 4.02 -7.66
N LEU A 39 1.53 3.96 -7.15
CA LEU A 39 1.15 3.06 -6.06
C LEU A 39 1.43 1.60 -6.43
N TRP A 40 1.01 1.19 -7.64
CA TRP A 40 1.22 -0.18 -8.09
C TRP A 40 2.70 -0.55 -8.19
N ASN A 41 3.53 0.36 -8.72
CA ASN A 41 4.97 0.18 -8.79
C ASN A 41 5.59 0.04 -7.38
N SER A 42 5.12 0.81 -6.40
CA SER A 42 5.56 0.69 -5.01
C SER A 42 5.18 -0.65 -4.39
N ILE A 43 3.94 -1.12 -4.60
CA ILE A 43 3.48 -2.44 -4.11
C ILE A 43 4.39 -3.54 -4.67
N GLN A 44 4.61 -3.55 -5.99
CA GLN A 44 5.47 -4.54 -6.65
C GLN A 44 6.91 -4.49 -6.16
N ARG A 45 7.44 -3.30 -5.89
CA ARG A 45 8.79 -3.12 -5.34
C ARG A 45 8.92 -3.65 -3.91
N LEU A 46 7.88 -3.54 -3.10
CA LEU A 46 7.87 -3.92 -1.69
C LEU A 46 7.45 -5.38 -1.46
N ALA A 47 6.73 -6.00 -2.40
CA ALA A 47 6.26 -7.39 -2.30
C ALA A 47 7.37 -8.42 -1.97
N PRO A 48 8.61 -8.33 -2.51
CA PRO A 48 9.68 -9.27 -2.18
C PRO A 48 10.11 -9.26 -0.71
N LEU A 49 9.77 -8.22 0.06
CA LEU A 49 10.03 -8.13 1.50
C LEU A 49 9.07 -9.01 2.32
N LYS A 50 8.09 -9.66 1.68
CA LYS A 50 7.10 -10.55 2.31
C LYS A 50 6.46 -9.92 3.56
N PRO A 51 5.84 -8.73 3.42
CA PRO A 51 5.18 -8.10 4.55
C PRO A 51 4.05 -8.99 5.09
N SER A 52 3.77 -8.87 6.39
CA SER A 52 2.68 -9.60 7.02
C SER A 52 1.31 -9.18 6.46
N TYR A 53 1.16 -7.91 6.09
CA TYR A 53 0.02 -7.37 5.37
C TYR A 53 0.38 -6.01 4.75
N MET A 54 -0.48 -5.51 3.85
CA MET A 54 -0.44 -4.13 3.36
C MET A 54 -1.77 -3.43 3.64
N SER A 55 -1.75 -2.34 4.40
CA SER A 55 -2.96 -1.56 4.69
C SER A 55 -3.21 -0.45 3.67
N VAL A 56 -4.48 -0.15 3.42
CA VAL A 56 -4.91 1.02 2.65
C VAL A 56 -5.78 1.89 3.53
N THR A 57 -5.39 3.15 3.67
CA THR A 57 -6.09 4.12 4.51
C THR A 57 -7.48 4.47 4.00
N TYR A 58 -8.31 4.98 4.91
CA TYR A 58 -9.69 5.39 4.65
C TYR A 58 -9.85 6.84 5.09
N GLY A 59 -10.22 7.71 4.15
CA GLY A 59 -10.36 9.13 4.36
C GLY A 59 -11.51 9.45 5.31
N ALA A 60 -11.33 10.52 6.09
CA ALA A 60 -12.33 10.97 7.05
C ALA A 60 -13.70 11.15 6.38
N GLY A 61 -14.76 10.70 7.07
CA GLY A 61 -16.13 10.78 6.61
C GLY A 61 -16.44 9.98 5.34
N GLY A 62 -15.62 8.99 4.96
CA GLY A 62 -15.89 8.17 3.77
C GLY A 62 -15.39 8.75 2.45
N SER A 63 -14.68 9.88 2.46
CA SER A 63 -14.23 10.60 1.26
C SER A 63 -13.34 9.79 0.30
N THR A 64 -12.79 8.66 0.74
CA THR A 64 -11.98 7.78 -0.11
C THR A 64 -12.50 6.35 -0.17
N ARG A 65 -13.75 6.07 0.25
CA ARG A 65 -14.30 4.73 0.38
C ARG A 65 -14.09 3.88 -0.88
N GLU A 66 -14.55 4.36 -2.03
CA GLU A 66 -14.51 3.63 -3.29
C GLU A 66 -13.06 3.36 -3.73
N ARG A 67 -12.17 4.34 -3.53
CA ARG A 67 -10.76 4.22 -3.91
C ARG A 67 -9.99 3.28 -2.97
N THR A 68 -10.35 3.26 -1.68
CA THR A 68 -9.81 2.34 -0.68
C THR A 68 -10.18 0.91 -1.05
N HIS A 69 -11.48 0.67 -1.27
CA HIS A 69 -12.00 -0.64 -1.66
C HIS A 69 -11.37 -1.13 -2.97
N ALA A 70 -11.34 -0.29 -4.01
CA ALA A 70 -10.74 -0.65 -5.29
C ALA A 70 -9.26 -1.03 -5.16
N THR A 71 -8.49 -0.31 -4.32
CA THR A 71 -7.07 -0.62 -4.09
C THR A 71 -6.89 -1.95 -3.37
N VAL A 72 -7.64 -2.17 -2.29
CA VAL A 72 -7.62 -3.42 -1.51
C VAL A 72 -8.02 -4.62 -2.37
N TYR A 73 -9.11 -4.48 -3.12
CA TYR A 73 -9.59 -5.50 -4.05
C TYR A 73 -8.53 -5.84 -5.09
N ARG A 74 -7.89 -4.84 -5.68
CA ARG A 74 -6.83 -5.05 -6.67
C ARG A 74 -5.64 -5.79 -6.09
N ILE A 75 -5.16 -5.42 -4.89
CA ILE A 75 -4.07 -6.15 -4.21
C ILE A 75 -4.46 -7.62 -4.02
N ARG A 76 -5.69 -7.89 -3.57
CA ARG A 76 -6.18 -9.26 -3.34
C ARG A 76 -6.26 -10.10 -4.63
N GLN A 77 -6.63 -9.49 -5.74
CA GLN A 77 -6.85 -10.19 -7.02
C GLN A 77 -5.57 -10.39 -7.83
N GLU A 78 -4.65 -9.41 -7.79
CA GLU A 78 -3.47 -9.38 -8.66
C GLU A 78 -2.17 -9.78 -7.95
N THR A 79 -2.20 -10.08 -6.64
CA THR A 79 -1.01 -10.47 -5.86
C THR A 79 -1.32 -11.53 -4.80
N ASP A 80 -0.28 -12.20 -4.29
CA ASP A 80 -0.37 -13.13 -3.15
C ASP A 80 -0.24 -12.41 -1.78
N LEU A 81 -0.33 -11.08 -1.75
CA LEU A 81 -0.22 -10.29 -0.53
C LEU A 81 -1.55 -10.27 0.23
N GLU A 82 -1.50 -10.11 1.54
CA GLU A 82 -2.68 -9.94 2.39
C GLU A 82 -3.00 -8.45 2.54
N PRO A 83 -4.08 -7.92 1.92
CA PRO A 83 -4.45 -6.53 2.09
C PRO A 83 -5.35 -6.32 3.31
N ALA A 84 -5.29 -5.13 3.90
CA ALA A 84 -6.18 -4.70 4.97
C ALA A 84 -6.77 -3.32 4.64
N ALA A 85 -8.10 -3.19 4.69
CA ALA A 85 -8.76 -1.90 4.55
C ALA A 85 -8.86 -1.21 5.91
N HIS A 86 -8.49 0.07 5.98
CA HIS A 86 -9.00 0.91 7.06
C HIS A 86 -10.49 1.15 6.85
N LEU A 87 -11.21 1.36 7.94
CA LEU A 87 -12.63 1.71 7.93
C LEU A 87 -12.89 2.69 9.07
N THR A 88 -13.41 3.87 8.76
CA THR A 88 -13.79 4.86 9.78
C THR A 88 -15.32 4.93 9.91
N CYS A 89 -15.83 4.92 11.13
CA CYS A 89 -17.29 4.93 11.37
C CYS A 89 -17.88 6.33 11.60
N VAL A 90 -17.03 7.38 11.65
CA VAL A 90 -17.51 8.75 11.88
C VAL A 90 -18.35 9.21 10.69
N GLY A 91 -19.59 9.61 10.96
CA GLY A 91 -20.52 10.09 9.94
C GLY A 91 -21.23 9.00 9.15
N ALA A 92 -21.12 7.72 9.56
CA ALA A 92 -21.84 6.60 8.97
C ALA A 92 -22.77 5.93 10.00
N THR A 93 -23.93 5.49 9.54
CA THR A 93 -24.84 4.61 10.28
C THR A 93 -24.26 3.19 10.37
N ARG A 94 -24.79 2.38 11.29
CA ARG A 94 -24.38 0.98 11.40
C ARG A 94 -24.64 0.21 10.11
N ASP A 95 -25.81 0.40 9.50
CA ASP A 95 -26.18 -0.29 8.26
C ASP A 95 -25.25 0.09 7.09
N GLU A 96 -24.79 1.34 7.03
CA GLU A 96 -23.78 1.76 6.06
C GLU A 96 -22.42 1.10 6.31
N ILE A 97 -22.01 0.93 7.57
CA ILE A 97 -20.77 0.23 7.93
C ILE A 97 -20.86 -1.26 7.60
N ASP A 98 -21.98 -1.90 7.91
CA ASP A 98 -22.22 -3.31 7.59
C ASP A 98 -22.19 -3.55 6.08
N ALA A 99 -22.75 -2.63 5.29
CA ALA A 99 -22.71 -2.71 3.83
C ALA A 99 -21.29 -2.53 3.25
N ILE A 100 -20.40 -1.80 3.93
CA ILE A 100 -19.01 -1.61 3.48
C ILE A 100 -18.12 -2.80 3.85
N ALA A 101 -18.44 -3.50 4.94
CA ALA A 101 -17.64 -4.60 5.48
C ALA A 101 -17.94 -5.98 4.87
N GLN A 102 -18.97 -6.09 4.01
CA GLN A 102 -19.32 -7.31 3.25
C GLN A 102 -18.42 -7.49 2.02
#